data_AF-A0A7S2UGV8-F1
#
_entry.id   AF-A0A7S2UGV8-F1
#
_cell.length_a   1.000
_cell.length_b   1.000
_cell.length_c   1.000
_cell.angle_alpha   90.00
_cell.angle_beta   90.00
_cell.angle_gamma   90.00
#
_symmetry.space_group_name_H-M   'P 1'
#
loop_
_entity.id
_entity.type
_entity.pdbx_description
1 polymer ?
#
loop_
_entity_poly.entity_id
_entity_poly.type
_entity_poly.pdbx_seq_one_letter_code
_entity_poly.pdbx_strand_id
1 'polypeptide(L)'
;KIKFTIKTKTGKAVSVQADRCGGSVSYATVTDTDGKEVFRYSMPDEEDEAMVSVLEAKYPGAMPYFFNQDPDYITVKERVANFCANGVDAEGIATIEIAVETLRVAEHLVPILQKQLS
;
A
#
# COMPACT_ATOMS: atom_id res chain seq x y z
N LYS A 1 17.94 2.08 -1.65
CA LYS A 1 16.94 2.58 -0.68
C LYS A 1 16.49 3.96 -1.11
N ILE A 2 15.18 4.17 -1.25
CA ILE A 2 14.59 5.50 -1.47
C ILE A 2 14.11 6.05 -0.14
N LYS A 3 14.33 7.35 0.09
CA LYS A 3 13.81 8.05 1.27
C LYS A 3 13.39 9.47 0.89
N PHE A 4 12.21 9.88 1.34
CA PHE A 4 11.73 11.24 1.17
C PHE A 4 10.87 11.66 2.36
N THR A 5 10.80 12.97 2.62
CA THR A 5 9.98 13.54 3.69
C THR A 5 8.98 14.51 3.08
N ILE A 6 7.70 14.28 3.33
CA ILE A 6 6.61 15.20 2.99
C ILE A 6 6.40 16.12 4.18
N LYS A 7 6.53 17.43 3.97
CA LYS A 7 6.11 18.45 4.95
C LYS A 7 4.79 19.04 4.51
N THR A 8 3.77 18.87 5.33
CA THR A 8 2.45 19.43 5.09
C THR A 8 2.43 20.92 5.42
N LYS A 9 1.49 21.66 4.83
CA LYS A 9 1.31 23.10 5.10
C LYS A 9 0.95 23.39 6.58
N THR A 10 0.47 22.40 7.32
CA THR A 10 0.16 22.51 8.75
C THR A 10 1.36 22.24 9.66
N GLY A 11 2.55 22.06 9.10
CA GLY A 11 3.78 21.81 9.85
C GLY A 11 4.01 20.35 10.23
N LYS A 12 3.07 19.43 9.95
CA LYS A 12 3.29 17.99 10.12
C LYS A 12 4.26 17.47 9.08
N ALA A 13 5.10 16.53 9.46
CA ALA A 13 6.03 15.87 8.56
C ALA A 13 5.82 14.35 8.58
N VAL A 14 5.89 13.72 7.40
CA VAL A 14 5.86 12.27 7.25
C VAL A 14 7.10 11.88 6.45
N SER A 15 7.88 10.92 6.93
CA SER A 15 9.02 10.38 6.19
C SER A 15 8.68 8.99 5.70
N VAL A 16 8.89 8.76 4.41
CA VAL A 16 8.70 7.47 3.75
C VAL A 16 10.06 6.95 3.34
N GLN A 17 10.34 5.71 3.69
CA GLN A 17 11.50 4.98 3.22
C GLN A 17 11.02 3.69 2.58
N ALA A 18 11.54 3.38 1.39
CA ALA A 18 11.35 2.07 0.78
C ALA A 18 12.69 1.48 0.40
N ASP A 19 12.84 0.20 0.67
CA ASP A 19 13.94 -0.60 0.13
C ASP A 19 13.33 -1.63 -0.80
N ARG A 20 13.58 -1.51 -2.10
CA ARG A 20 13.11 -2.48 -3.06
C ARG A 20 14.01 -3.70 -2.99
N CYS A 21 13.87 -4.51 -1.94
CA CYS A 21 14.31 -5.90 -1.99
C CYS A 21 13.27 -6.66 -2.82
N GLY A 22 13.68 -7.51 -3.77
CA GLY A 22 12.75 -8.26 -4.61
C GLY A 22 11.97 -9.36 -3.89
N GLY A 23 11.69 -9.19 -2.59
CA GLY A 23 10.98 -10.14 -1.76
C GLY A 23 9.46 -9.93 -1.77
N SER A 24 8.74 -10.96 -1.31
CA SER A 24 7.28 -10.97 -1.18
C SER A 24 6.77 -10.22 0.06
N VAL A 25 7.69 -9.81 0.94
CA VAL A 25 7.39 -9.18 2.23
C VAL A 25 7.65 -7.69 2.13
N SER A 26 6.63 -6.90 2.41
CA SER A 26 6.71 -5.46 2.58
C SER A 26 6.21 -5.09 3.96
N TYR A 27 6.85 -4.13 4.62
CA TYR A 27 6.32 -3.58 5.86
C TYR A 27 6.39 -2.07 5.86
N ALA A 28 5.42 -1.46 6.53
CA ALA A 28 5.36 -0.03 6.80
C ALA A 28 5.37 0.16 8.31
N THR A 29 6.31 0.95 8.81
CA THR A 29 6.36 1.36 10.23
C THR A 29 6.04 2.84 10.35
N VAL A 30 5.26 3.18 11.37
CA VAL A 30 5.01 4.56 11.79
C VAL A 30 5.68 4.76 13.14
N THR A 31 6.55 5.77 13.23
CA THR A 31 7.22 6.17 14.46
C THR A 31 6.72 7.53 14.93
N ASP A 32 6.64 7.74 16.24
CA ASP A 32 6.41 9.07 16.81
C ASP A 32 7.66 9.97 16.71
N THR A 33 7.57 11.17 17.29
CA THR A 33 8.65 12.16 17.28
C THR A 33 9.88 11.74 18.08
N ASP A 34 9.72 10.81 19.01
CA ASP A 34 10.81 10.26 19.83
C ASP A 34 11.45 9.03 19.16
N GLY A 35 10.99 8.68 17.96
CA GLY A 35 11.46 7.52 17.19
C GLY A 35 10.89 6.19 17.67
N LYS A 36 9.89 6.20 18.57
CA LYS A 36 9.23 4.97 19.03
C LYS A 36 8.22 4.51 17.99
N GLU A 37 8.29 3.23 17.64
CA GLU A 37 7.31 2.59 16.77
C GLU A 37 5.93 2.58 17.43
N VAL A 38 4.96 3.25 16.79
CA VAL A 38 3.57 3.32 17.24
C VAL A 38 2.65 2.42 16.41
N PHE A 39 3.09 2.03 15.22
CA PHE A 39 2.35 1.13 14.35
C PHE A 39 3.29 0.43 13.38
N ARG A 40 3.01 -0.84 13.08
CA ARG A 40 3.64 -1.61 12.01
C ARG A 40 2.57 -2.38 11.27
N TYR A 41 2.63 -2.29 9.95
CA TYR A 41 1.88 -3.12 9.05
C TYR A 41 2.86 -3.96 8.22
N SER A 42 2.58 -5.24 8.05
CA SER A 42 3.36 -6.16 7.21
C SER A 42 2.41 -6.81 6.22
N MET A 43 2.87 -7.03 5.00
CA MET A 43 2.16 -7.79 3.99
C MET A 43 3.16 -8.75 3.32
N PRO A 44 2.89 -10.07 3.30
CA PRO A 44 1.80 -10.72 4.04
C PRO A 44 1.98 -10.59 5.57
N ASP A 45 0.87 -10.66 6.31
CA ASP A 45 0.90 -10.93 7.75
C ASP A 45 0.80 -12.45 8.04
N GLU A 46 0.78 -12.85 9.32
CA GLU A 46 0.76 -14.27 9.69
C GLU A 46 -0.51 -15.00 9.20
N GLU A 47 -1.65 -14.30 9.11
CA GLU A 47 -2.90 -14.87 8.61
C GLU A 47 -2.86 -15.05 7.09
N ASP A 48 -2.31 -14.07 6.37
CA ASP A 48 -2.08 -14.14 4.93
C ASP A 48 -1.14 -15.32 4.58
N GLU A 49 -0.02 -15.48 5.29
CA GLU A 49 0.94 -16.56 5.04
C GLU A 49 0.31 -17.95 5.22
N ALA A 50 -0.52 -18.12 6.26
CA ALA A 50 -1.24 -19.35 6.50
C ALA A 50 -2.27 -19.65 5.39
N MET A 51 -2.94 -18.62 4.88
CA MET A 51 -3.94 -18.74 3.82
C MET A 51 -3.31 -19.07 2.45
N VAL A 52 -2.15 -18.48 2.14
CA VAL A 52 -1.43 -18.73 0.87
C VAL A 52 -1.17 -20.22 0.68
N SER A 53 -0.68 -20.91 1.71
CA SER A 53 -0.34 -22.33 1.62
C SER A 53 -1.57 -23.20 1.28
N VAL A 54 -2.74 -22.84 1.83
CA VAL A 54 -4.01 -23.53 1.55
C VAL A 54 -4.48 -23.25 0.13
N LEU A 55 -4.38 -22.00 -0.32
CA LEU A 55 -4.85 -21.57 -1.63
C LEU A 55 -3.94 -22.05 -2.77
N GLU A 56 -2.63 -22.11 -2.56
CA GLU A 56 -1.67 -22.71 -3.51
C GLU A 56 -1.97 -24.19 -3.76
N ALA A 57 -2.27 -24.94 -2.70
CA ALA A 57 -2.65 -26.35 -2.83
C ALA A 57 -3.99 -26.52 -3.58
N LYS A 58 -4.93 -25.59 -3.38
CA LYS A 58 -6.24 -25.61 -4.02
C LYS A 58 -6.21 -25.18 -5.49
N TYR A 59 -5.33 -24.24 -5.85
CA TYR A 59 -5.22 -23.65 -7.18
C TYR A 59 -3.81 -23.82 -7.75
N PRO A 60 -3.43 -25.06 -8.14
CA PRO A 60 -2.09 -25.34 -8.64
C PRO A 60 -1.78 -24.51 -9.90
N GLY A 61 -0.66 -23.80 -9.89
CA GLY A 61 -0.20 -22.94 -10.99
C GLY A 61 -0.56 -21.46 -10.85
N ALA A 62 -1.36 -21.09 -9.85
CA ALA A 62 -1.53 -19.69 -9.47
C ALA A 62 -0.30 -19.18 -8.72
N MET A 63 0.06 -17.91 -8.94
CA MET A 63 1.20 -17.28 -8.27
C MET A 63 0.80 -16.83 -6.86
N PRO A 64 1.61 -17.08 -5.81
CA PRO A 64 1.26 -16.80 -4.41
C PRO A 64 0.78 -15.36 -4.14
N TYR A 65 1.34 -14.36 -4.81
CA TYR A 65 0.95 -12.96 -4.62
C TYR A 65 -0.50 -12.67 -5.02
N PHE A 66 -1.12 -13.49 -5.87
CA PHE A 66 -2.54 -13.34 -6.19
C PHE A 66 -3.42 -13.60 -4.97
N PHE A 67 -3.00 -14.46 -4.04
CA PHE A 67 -3.76 -14.78 -2.84
C PHE A 67 -3.66 -13.68 -1.78
N ASN A 68 -2.46 -13.12 -1.58
CA ASN A 68 -2.26 -11.99 -0.65
C ASN A 68 -3.06 -10.75 -1.05
N GLN A 69 -3.29 -10.54 -2.34
CA GLN A 69 -3.98 -9.36 -2.84
C GLN A 69 -5.49 -9.57 -3.00
N ASP A 70 -5.97 -10.82 -3.00
CA ASP A 70 -7.38 -11.14 -3.29
C ASP A 70 -8.37 -10.45 -2.32
N PRO A 71 -8.15 -10.45 -0.99
CA PRO A 71 -9.05 -9.79 -0.05
C PRO A 71 -9.21 -8.28 -0.31
N ASP A 72 -8.10 -7.61 -0.63
CA ASP A 72 -8.10 -6.19 -0.97
C ASP A 72 -8.88 -5.94 -2.28
N TYR A 73 -8.65 -6.77 -3.30
CA TYR A 73 -9.38 -6.65 -4.57
C TYR A 73 -10.88 -6.94 -4.42
N ILE A 74 -11.28 -7.90 -3.59
CA ILE A 74 -12.67 -8.17 -3.27
C ILE A 74 -13.29 -6.93 -2.61
N THR A 75 -12.63 -6.40 -1.58
CA THR A 75 -13.10 -5.21 -0.85
C THR A 75 -13.32 -4.02 -1.79
N VAL A 76 -12.36 -3.74 -2.69
CA VAL A 76 -12.48 -2.66 -3.68
C VAL A 76 -13.67 -2.92 -4.61
N LYS A 77 -13.78 -4.12 -5.18
CA LYS A 77 -14.85 -4.48 -6.12
C LYS A 77 -16.23 -4.36 -5.48
N GLU A 78 -16.41 -4.89 -4.28
CA GLU A 78 -17.69 -4.87 -3.58
C GLU A 78 -18.12 -3.44 -3.23
N ARG A 79 -17.23 -2.62 -2.68
CA ARG A 79 -17.55 -1.23 -2.32
C ARG A 79 -17.87 -0.38 -3.55
N VAL A 80 -17.07 -0.50 -4.61
CA VAL A 80 -17.30 0.25 -5.85
C VAL A 80 -18.57 -0.24 -6.55
N ALA A 81 -18.83 -1.55 -6.60
CA ALA A 81 -20.07 -2.07 -7.18
C ALA A 81 -21.31 -1.61 -6.41
N ASN A 82 -21.25 -1.59 -5.07
CA ASN A 82 -22.36 -1.12 -4.24
C ASN A 82 -22.62 0.38 -4.42
N PHE A 83 -21.56 1.18 -4.56
CA PHE A 83 -21.69 2.59 -4.94
C PHE A 83 -22.40 2.74 -6.29
N CYS A 84 -21.97 2.02 -7.31
CA CYS A 84 -22.57 2.08 -8.64
C CYS A 84 -24.04 1.62 -8.67
N ALA A 85 -24.37 0.57 -7.92
CA ALA A 85 -25.71 -0.02 -7.92
C ALA A 85 -26.69 0.74 -7.02
N ASN A 86 -26.23 1.21 -5.85
CA ASN A 86 -27.09 1.68 -4.77
C ASN A 86 -26.75 3.10 -4.28
N GLY A 87 -25.69 3.74 -4.79
CA GLY A 87 -25.27 5.07 -4.38
C GLY A 87 -24.67 5.13 -2.97
N VAL A 88 -24.32 3.99 -2.37
CA VAL A 88 -23.67 3.92 -1.05
C VAL A 88 -22.20 4.28 -1.20
N ASP A 89 -21.73 5.28 -0.46
CA ASP A 89 -20.34 5.74 -0.51
C ASP A 89 -19.35 4.58 -0.35
N ALA A 90 -18.37 4.50 -1.25
CA ALA A 90 -17.30 3.52 -1.22
C ALA A 90 -16.24 3.93 -0.18
N GLU A 91 -16.57 3.80 1.11
CA GLU A 91 -15.71 4.21 2.22
C GLU A 91 -14.29 3.64 2.08
N GLY A 92 -13.29 4.48 2.32
CA GLY A 92 -11.87 4.11 2.25
C GLY A 92 -11.31 3.93 0.84
N ILE A 93 -12.12 4.07 -0.22
CA ILE A 93 -11.64 4.05 -1.60
C ILE A 93 -11.27 5.48 -2.02
N ALA A 94 -10.07 5.65 -2.57
CA ALA A 94 -9.61 6.93 -3.08
C ALA A 94 -10.45 7.39 -4.28
N THR A 95 -10.81 8.67 -4.32
CA THR A 95 -11.50 9.27 -5.47
C THR A 95 -10.54 9.50 -6.64
N ILE A 96 -11.08 9.82 -7.81
CA ILE A 96 -10.28 10.15 -9.01
C ILE A 96 -9.40 11.38 -8.75
N GLU A 97 -9.91 12.38 -8.03
CA GLU A 97 -9.13 13.57 -7.68
C GLU A 97 -7.94 13.23 -6.79
N ILE A 98 -8.14 12.37 -5.79
CA ILE A 98 -7.05 11.88 -4.93
C ILE A 98 -6.01 11.12 -5.77
N ALA A 99 -6.45 10.28 -6.71
CA ALA A 99 -5.55 9.57 -7.61
C ALA A 99 -4.73 10.52 -8.49
N VAL A 100 -5.35 11.58 -9.02
CA VAL A 100 -4.66 12.61 -9.82
C VAL A 100 -3.63 13.37 -8.97
N GLU A 101 -3.97 13.80 -7.76
CA GLU A 101 -3.00 14.47 -6.87
C GLU A 101 -1.84 13.54 -6.50
N THR A 102 -2.13 12.25 -6.30
CA THR A 102 -1.11 11.24 -6.00
C THR A 102 -0.13 11.09 -7.17
N LEU A 103 -0.63 11.05 -8.41
CA LEU A 103 0.19 10.98 -9.60
C LEU A 103 1.09 12.22 -9.77
N ARG A 104 0.58 13.42 -9.46
CA ARG A 104 1.40 14.65 -9.49
C ARG A 104 2.53 14.61 -8.48
N VAL A 105 2.27 14.11 -7.27
CA VAL A 105 3.32 13.90 -6.26
C VAL A 105 4.34 12.87 -6.76
N ALA A 106 3.87 11.76 -7.36
CA ALA A 106 4.76 10.75 -7.93
C ALA A 106 5.67 11.34 -9.02
N GLU A 107 5.11 12.07 -9.99
CA GLU A 107 5.87 12.75 -11.05
C GLU A 107 6.92 13.72 -10.49
N HIS A 108 6.56 14.49 -9.45
CA HIS A 108 7.49 15.38 -8.77
C HIS A 108 8.64 14.61 -8.09
N LEU A 109 8.34 13.47 -7.48
CA LEU A 109 9.33 12.65 -6.77
C LEU A 109 10.26 11.88 -7.72
N VAL A 110 9.81 11.46 -8.90
CA VAL A 110 10.59 10.64 -9.85
C VAL A 110 12.04 11.11 -10.04
N PRO A 111 12.34 12.36 -10.44
CA PRO A 111 13.73 12.79 -10.67
C PRO A 111 14.55 12.85 -9.36
N ILE A 112 13.90 13.04 -8.21
CA ILE A 112 14.57 13.06 -6.90
C ILE A 112 14.95 11.63 -6.51
N LEU A 113 14.02 10.68 -6.67
CA LEU A 113 14.23 9.29 -6.32
C LEU A 113 15.22 8.59 -7.27
N GLN A 114 15.19 8.90 -8.56
CA GLN A 114 16.16 8.37 -9.52
C GLN A 114 17.62 8.72 -9.15
N LYS A 115 17.86 9.95 -8.66
CA LYS A 115 19.19 10.36 -8.16
C LYS A 115 19.64 9.63 -6.90
N GLN A 116 18.71 9.09 -6.10
CA GLN A 116 19.05 8.28 -4.92
C GLN A 116 19.33 6.82 -5.27
N LEU A 117 18.91 6.39 -6.46
CA LEU A 117 19.09 5.03 -6.97
C LEU A 117 20.33 4.87 -7.85
N SER A 118 20.89 5.99 -8.35
CA SER A 118 22.19 6.07 -9.03
C SER A 118 23.35 6.11 -8.05
#